data_AF-A0A1Y1ZIK6-F1
#
_entry.id   AF-A0A1Y1ZIK6-F1
#
_cell.length_a   1.000
_cell.length_b   1.000
_cell.length_c   1.000
_cell.angle_alpha   90.00
_cell.angle_beta   90.00
_cell.angle_gamma   90.00
#
_symmetry.space_group_name_H-M   'P 1'
#
loop_
_entity.id
_entity.type
_entity.pdbx_description
1 polymer ?
#
loop_
_entity_poly.entity_id
_entity_poly.type
_entity_poly.pdbx_seq_one_letter_code
_entity_poly.pdbx_strand_id
1 'polypeptide(L)'
;MGFILIFYFKGSINELIEKFDDDVNAIIETYDINAETNGKLSEKLEKGKKKINYYYKKVRGVIITFIVLLTVVTISVPVITYDKYILEHVEYNFKVSERKDHVLDIFMFSYETLLQDRHAYLPGEAESRLNNEIKKLEVMNIKIFYSDNINNFDKELQENIYMGKLGLSPTIKMSYLDEIFLNHKCFNINMDLCSNITEKIDNDFTEDLIKFNVDEIISEFIERARSILYRSNITYQKTEVDPYNLDYGDIHQFRQRYLNDNDYQFEYDIYDYIIGALKKYEEIIYQIINLKIKDGILCIIAFYIIGISLILFSIVYTRRIIKEANTSLIEIINIAFIIPKSAVDSSPEFKRFIDTGFLDY
;
A
#
# COMPACT_ATOMS: atom_id res chain seq x y z
N MET A 1 -9.59 16.18 21.71
CA MET A 1 -10.53 15.60 22.71
C MET A 1 -11.49 16.62 23.33
N GLY A 2 -11.11 17.88 23.56
CA GLY A 2 -12.00 18.89 24.19
C GLY A 2 -13.28 19.27 23.41
N PHE A 3 -13.32 19.12 22.09
CA PHE A 3 -14.51 19.46 21.28
C PHE A 3 -15.69 18.50 21.41
N ILE A 4 -15.44 17.23 21.78
CA ILE A 4 -16.50 16.20 21.90
C ILE A 4 -17.32 16.42 23.18
N LEU A 5 -16.68 16.88 24.27
CA LEU A 5 -17.34 17.19 25.54
C LEU A 5 -18.31 18.39 25.45
N ILE A 6 -18.01 19.37 24.60
CA ILE A 6 -18.89 20.54 24.37
C ILE A 6 -20.22 20.10 23.70
N PHE A 7 -20.21 19.05 22.89
CA PHE A 7 -21.43 18.56 22.24
C PHE A 7 -22.39 17.85 23.19
N TYR A 8 -21.87 17.16 24.21
CA TYR A 8 -22.71 16.46 25.19
C TYR A 8 -23.48 17.46 26.08
N PHE A 9 -22.83 18.58 26.47
CA PHE A 9 -23.50 19.68 27.20
C PHE A 9 -24.58 20.41 26.37
N LYS A 10 -24.50 20.36 25.03
CA LYS A 10 -25.43 21.08 24.14
C LYS A 10 -26.81 20.43 24.03
N GLY A 11 -26.90 19.11 24.29
CA GLY A 11 -28.19 18.42 24.42
C GLY A 11 -29.02 18.99 25.57
N SER A 12 -28.36 19.26 26.70
CA SER A 12 -28.97 19.85 27.89
C SER A 12 -29.46 21.29 27.64
N ILE A 13 -28.70 22.15 26.95
CA ILE A 13 -29.11 23.55 26.74
C ILE A 13 -30.30 23.67 25.77
N ASN A 14 -30.36 22.85 24.71
CA ASN A 14 -31.50 22.88 23.79
C ASN A 14 -32.78 22.30 24.42
N GLU A 15 -32.67 21.24 25.23
CA GLU A 15 -33.80 20.74 26.02
C GLU A 15 -34.27 21.78 27.03
N LEU A 16 -33.34 22.51 27.63
CA LEU A 16 -33.62 23.61 28.54
C LEU A 16 -34.36 24.75 27.84
N ILE A 17 -33.90 25.20 26.68
CA ILE A 17 -34.58 26.22 25.87
C ILE A 17 -36.01 25.79 25.50
N GLU A 18 -36.21 24.53 25.10
CA GLU A 18 -37.54 24.05 24.69
C GLU A 18 -38.51 23.92 25.86
N LYS A 19 -38.04 23.43 27.01
CA LYS A 19 -38.85 23.36 28.24
C LYS A 19 -39.21 24.77 28.74
N PHE A 20 -38.26 25.70 28.65
CA PHE A 20 -38.50 27.12 28.95
C PHE A 20 -39.51 27.77 28.01
N ASP A 21 -39.41 27.52 26.70
CA ASP A 21 -40.40 28.02 25.74
C ASP A 21 -41.79 27.45 26.04
N ASP A 22 -41.89 26.17 26.38
CA ASP A 22 -43.17 25.55 26.73
C ASP A 22 -43.74 26.09 28.04
N ASP A 23 -42.91 26.33 29.06
CA ASP A 23 -43.32 26.96 30.31
C ASP A 23 -43.73 28.43 30.14
N VAL A 24 -42.99 29.20 29.33
CA VAL A 24 -43.35 30.58 28.99
C VAL A 24 -44.67 30.63 28.22
N ASN A 25 -44.89 29.73 27.26
CA ASN A 25 -46.15 29.66 26.54
C ASN A 25 -47.31 29.23 27.44
N ALA A 26 -47.08 28.30 28.37
CA ALA A 26 -48.08 27.92 29.37
C ALA A 26 -48.43 29.10 30.30
N ILE A 27 -47.43 29.89 30.73
CA ILE A 27 -47.66 31.11 31.52
C ILE A 27 -48.44 32.14 30.70
N ILE A 28 -48.09 32.36 29.42
CA ILE A 28 -48.82 33.28 28.53
C ILE A 28 -50.28 32.82 28.31
N GLU A 29 -50.53 31.52 28.10
CA GLU A 29 -51.88 30.95 28.01
C GLU A 29 -52.66 31.05 29.32
N THR A 30 -51.99 30.95 30.47
CA THR A 30 -52.64 31.04 31.79
C THR A 30 -53.01 32.49 32.14
N TYR A 31 -52.26 33.46 31.61
CA TYR A 31 -52.44 34.91 31.84
C TYR A 31 -53.09 35.65 30.67
N ASP A 32 -53.69 34.91 29.77
CA ASP A 32 -54.25 35.37 28.51
C ASP A 32 -55.00 36.72 28.59
N ILE A 33 -54.35 37.73 28.02
CA ILE A 33 -54.97 38.96 27.50
C ILE A 33 -55.35 38.61 26.04
N ASN A 34 -56.50 37.95 25.86
CA ASN A 34 -57.21 37.59 24.61
C ASN A 34 -56.79 36.33 23.81
N ALA A 35 -57.36 35.18 24.16
CA ALA A 35 -57.35 33.92 23.40
C ALA A 35 -58.68 33.16 23.51
N GLU A 36 -59.80 33.86 23.46
CA GLU A 36 -61.00 33.26 22.86
C GLU A 36 -60.97 33.53 21.36
N THR A 37 -60.56 32.53 20.54
CA THR A 37 -61.35 32.04 19.37
C THR A 37 -60.68 31.03 18.40
N ASN A 38 -59.46 30.48 18.58
CA ASN A 38 -58.90 29.50 17.60
C ASN A 38 -58.16 28.25 18.15
N GLY A 39 -58.37 27.88 19.42
CA GLY A 39 -57.41 27.09 20.22
C GLY A 39 -57.46 25.55 20.21
N LYS A 40 -57.61 24.83 19.08
CA LYS A 40 -57.33 23.36 19.08
C LYS A 40 -56.59 22.81 17.86
N LEU A 41 -56.74 23.45 16.69
CA LEU A 41 -56.03 23.02 15.48
C LEU A 41 -54.65 23.69 15.35
N SER A 42 -54.52 24.96 15.75
CA SER A 42 -53.23 25.67 15.74
C SER A 42 -52.26 25.11 16.78
N GLU A 43 -52.76 24.79 17.96
CA GLU A 43 -51.97 24.26 19.09
C GLU A 43 -51.31 22.89 18.77
N LYS A 44 -52.03 22.00 18.07
CA LYS A 44 -51.49 20.72 17.58
C LYS A 44 -50.46 20.91 16.46
N LEU A 45 -50.66 21.90 15.59
CA LEU A 45 -49.73 22.25 14.52
C LEU A 45 -48.44 22.91 15.05
N GLU A 46 -48.54 23.74 16.08
CA GLU A 46 -47.38 24.34 16.77
C GLU A 46 -46.59 23.33 17.58
N LYS A 47 -47.26 22.46 18.37
CA LYS A 47 -46.59 21.35 19.08
C LYS A 47 -45.89 20.40 18.11
N GLY A 48 -46.45 20.17 16.92
CA GLY A 48 -45.80 19.40 15.85
C GLY A 48 -44.56 20.09 15.26
N LYS A 49 -44.63 21.39 14.98
CA LYS A 49 -43.49 22.19 14.48
C LYS A 49 -42.35 22.28 15.51
N LYS A 50 -42.65 22.44 16.80
CA LYS A 50 -41.65 22.48 17.88
C LYS A 50 -40.87 21.16 17.97
N LYS A 51 -41.57 20.02 18.01
CA LYS A 51 -40.93 18.69 17.99
C LYS A 51 -40.02 18.47 16.77
N ILE A 52 -40.48 18.85 15.57
CA ILE A 52 -39.66 18.74 14.35
C ILE A 52 -38.39 19.61 14.45
N ASN A 53 -38.51 20.83 14.98
CA ASN A 53 -37.38 21.73 15.15
C ASN A 53 -36.37 21.23 16.19
N TYR A 54 -36.85 20.60 17.28
CA TYR A 54 -35.98 19.94 18.26
C TYR A 54 -35.17 18.79 17.64
N TYR A 55 -35.84 17.86 16.94
CA TYR A 55 -35.15 16.78 16.24
C TYR A 55 -34.16 17.32 15.21
N TYR A 56 -34.51 18.36 14.48
CA TYR A 56 -33.63 19.00 13.52
C TYR A 56 -32.39 19.62 14.18
N LYS A 57 -32.53 20.30 15.33
CA LYS A 57 -31.39 20.82 16.12
C LYS A 57 -30.49 19.70 16.66
N LYS A 58 -31.07 18.57 17.09
CA LYS A 58 -30.31 17.40 17.57
C LYS A 58 -29.54 16.72 16.44
N VAL A 59 -30.17 16.56 15.27
CA VAL A 59 -29.55 15.99 14.06
C VAL A 59 -28.39 16.85 13.55
N ARG A 60 -28.47 18.18 13.63
CA ARG A 60 -27.37 19.09 13.25
C ARG A 60 -26.06 18.82 13.99
N GLY A 61 -26.12 18.47 15.28
CA GLY A 61 -24.92 18.16 16.06
C GLY A 61 -24.27 16.85 15.61
N VAL A 62 -25.09 15.83 15.35
CA VAL A 62 -24.63 14.54 14.80
C VAL A 62 -23.98 14.73 13.43
N ILE A 63 -24.52 15.61 12.58
CA ILE A 63 -23.94 15.95 11.27
C ILE A 63 -22.51 16.49 11.42
N ILE A 64 -22.25 17.37 12.39
CA ILE A 64 -20.92 17.94 12.60
C ILE A 64 -19.92 16.85 13.05
N THR A 65 -20.32 15.99 13.98
CA THR A 65 -19.50 14.87 14.41
C THR A 65 -19.20 13.93 13.24
N PHE A 66 -20.19 13.67 12.39
CA PHE A 66 -20.02 12.87 11.18
C PHE A 66 -19.04 13.53 10.19
N ILE A 67 -19.13 14.84 9.97
CA ILE A 67 -18.18 15.58 9.11
C ILE A 67 -16.75 15.44 9.65
N VAL A 68 -16.53 15.61 10.96
CA VAL A 68 -15.19 15.48 11.56
C VAL A 68 -14.65 14.06 11.40
N LEU A 69 -15.49 13.05 11.62
CA LEU A 69 -15.10 11.65 11.44
C LEU A 69 -14.78 11.35 9.97
N LEU A 70 -15.60 11.86 9.05
CA LEU A 70 -15.37 11.76 7.62
C LEU A 70 -14.03 12.41 7.22
N THR A 71 -13.69 13.57 7.79
CA THR A 71 -12.39 14.22 7.55
C THR A 71 -11.23 13.29 7.92
N VAL A 72 -11.28 12.69 9.11
CA VAL A 72 -10.22 11.77 9.56
C VAL A 72 -10.08 10.61 8.57
N VAL A 73 -11.19 9.99 8.19
CA VAL A 73 -11.20 8.88 7.22
C VAL A 73 -10.65 9.33 5.86
N THR A 74 -11.06 10.48 5.34
CA THR A 74 -10.61 11.00 4.03
C THR A 74 -9.12 11.32 3.98
N ILE A 75 -8.50 11.63 5.12
CA ILE A 75 -7.05 11.87 5.18
C ILE A 75 -6.30 10.55 5.40
N SER A 76 -6.76 9.73 6.36
CA SER A 76 -6.04 8.53 6.77
C SER A 76 -6.08 7.41 5.73
N VAL A 77 -7.22 7.17 5.08
CA VAL A 77 -7.37 6.04 4.16
C VAL A 77 -6.43 6.17 2.94
N PRO A 78 -6.40 7.30 2.20
CA PRO A 78 -5.50 7.44 1.06
C PRO A 78 -4.03 7.24 1.45
N VAL A 79 -3.60 7.82 2.58
CA VAL A 79 -2.23 7.69 3.07
C VAL A 79 -1.86 6.23 3.31
N ILE A 80 -2.69 5.47 4.05
CA ILE A 80 -2.44 4.06 4.34
C ILE A 80 -2.42 3.24 3.04
N THR A 81 -3.36 3.49 2.13
CA THR A 81 -3.44 2.73 0.87
C THR A 81 -2.24 2.98 -0.04
N TYR A 82 -1.77 4.23 -0.13
CA TYR A 82 -0.61 4.58 -0.96
C TYR A 82 0.70 4.10 -0.35
N ASP A 83 0.85 4.19 0.97
CA ASP A 83 2.03 3.69 1.68
C ASP A 83 2.21 2.18 1.46
N LYS A 84 1.13 1.41 1.66
CA LYS A 84 1.12 -0.03 1.39
C LYS A 84 1.46 -0.34 -0.08
N TYR A 85 0.84 0.38 -1.02
CA TYR A 85 1.12 0.22 -2.45
C TYR A 85 2.61 0.47 -2.77
N ILE A 86 3.19 1.56 -2.26
CA ILE A 86 4.60 1.91 -2.49
C ILE A 86 5.51 0.83 -1.90
N LEU A 87 5.26 0.38 -0.68
CA LEU A 87 6.07 -0.62 -0.01
C LEU A 87 6.10 -1.95 -0.78
N GLU A 88 4.92 -2.43 -1.20
CA GLU A 88 4.81 -3.66 -2.01
C GLU A 88 5.57 -3.55 -3.33
N HIS A 89 5.52 -2.40 -4.01
CA HIS A 89 6.23 -2.22 -5.28
C HIS A 89 7.74 -2.04 -5.12
N VAL A 90 8.18 -1.37 -4.04
CA VAL A 90 9.61 -1.23 -3.74
C VAL A 90 10.21 -2.58 -3.39
N GLU A 91 9.51 -3.38 -2.59
CA GLU A 91 9.91 -4.75 -2.28
C GLU A 91 9.99 -5.60 -3.56
N TYR A 92 9.00 -5.49 -4.44
CA TYR A 92 9.02 -6.15 -5.75
C TYR A 92 10.26 -5.76 -6.57
N ASN A 93 10.59 -4.46 -6.64
CA ASN A 93 11.76 -3.98 -7.39
C ASN A 93 13.08 -4.48 -6.77
N PHE A 94 13.16 -4.52 -5.43
CA PHE A 94 14.32 -5.08 -4.73
C PHE A 94 14.52 -6.56 -5.09
N LYS A 95 13.42 -7.32 -5.12
CA LYS A 95 13.41 -8.75 -5.45
C LYS A 95 13.81 -9.05 -6.90
N VAL A 96 13.47 -8.16 -7.81
CA VAL A 96 13.94 -8.22 -9.20
C VAL A 96 15.45 -7.97 -9.27
N SER A 97 15.96 -7.01 -8.50
CA SER A 97 17.41 -6.77 -8.43
C SER A 97 18.18 -7.94 -7.83
N GLU A 98 17.63 -8.58 -6.79
CA GLU A 98 18.22 -9.79 -6.20
C GLU A 98 18.35 -10.91 -7.23
N ARG A 99 17.37 -11.07 -8.13
CA ARG A 99 17.44 -12.04 -9.25
C ARG A 99 18.64 -11.78 -10.16
N LYS A 100 18.94 -10.53 -10.49
CA LYS A 100 20.09 -10.14 -11.32
C LYS A 100 21.41 -10.52 -10.64
N ASP A 101 21.51 -10.28 -9.34
CA ASP A 101 22.70 -10.61 -8.56
C ASP A 101 22.96 -12.13 -8.53
N HIS A 102 21.91 -12.95 -8.40
CA HIS A 102 22.03 -14.41 -8.48
C HIS A 102 22.48 -14.91 -9.86
N VAL A 103 22.03 -14.29 -10.96
CA VAL A 103 22.52 -14.64 -12.31
C VAL A 103 24.02 -14.36 -12.43
N LEU A 104 24.48 -13.23 -11.88
CA LEU A 104 25.90 -12.86 -11.85
C LEU A 104 26.71 -13.84 -11.01
N ASP A 105 26.21 -14.21 -9.84
CA ASP A 105 26.89 -15.16 -8.97
C ASP A 105 26.95 -16.57 -9.59
N ILE A 106 25.89 -17.04 -10.26
CA ILE A 106 25.91 -18.31 -10.99
C ILE A 106 26.98 -18.26 -12.08
N PHE A 107 26.98 -17.20 -12.92
CA PHE A 107 27.99 -17.05 -13.97
C PHE A 107 29.42 -17.10 -13.40
N MET A 108 29.67 -16.37 -12.31
CA MET A 108 30.96 -16.34 -11.63
C MET A 108 31.34 -17.73 -11.08
N PHE A 109 30.44 -18.40 -10.35
CA PHE A 109 30.75 -19.69 -9.74
C PHE A 109 30.78 -20.85 -10.75
N SER A 110 30.09 -20.75 -11.90
CA SER A 110 30.24 -21.65 -13.04
C SER A 110 31.66 -21.58 -13.59
N TYR A 111 32.18 -20.35 -13.78
CA TYR A 111 33.58 -20.14 -14.15
C TYR A 111 34.55 -20.74 -13.13
N GLU A 112 34.39 -20.41 -11.85
CA GLU A 112 35.27 -20.90 -10.78
C GLU A 112 35.20 -22.44 -10.61
N THR A 113 34.04 -23.04 -10.84
CA THR A 113 33.85 -24.51 -10.80
C THR A 113 34.62 -25.20 -11.92
N LEU A 114 34.72 -24.59 -13.09
CA LEU A 114 35.54 -25.12 -14.20
C LEU A 114 37.03 -24.92 -13.95
N LEU A 115 37.41 -23.78 -13.37
CA LEU A 115 38.80 -23.45 -13.06
C LEU A 115 39.37 -24.25 -11.88
N GLN A 116 38.54 -24.50 -10.87
CA GLN A 116 38.91 -25.15 -9.62
C GLN A 116 40.06 -24.43 -8.89
N ASP A 117 40.08 -23.08 -8.93
CA ASP A 117 41.15 -22.26 -8.35
C ASP A 117 41.30 -22.49 -6.83
N ARG A 118 42.47 -22.99 -6.44
CA ARG A 118 42.84 -23.32 -5.07
C ARG A 118 43.40 -22.13 -4.28
N HIS A 119 43.77 -21.04 -4.96
CA HIS A 119 44.28 -19.85 -4.29
C HIS A 119 43.15 -19.01 -3.71
N ALA A 120 42.01 -18.96 -4.40
CA ALA A 120 40.84 -18.21 -3.98
C ALA A 120 39.85 -19.02 -3.14
N TYR A 121 39.72 -20.33 -3.37
CA TYR A 121 38.67 -21.17 -2.78
C TYR A 121 39.18 -22.47 -2.15
N LEU A 122 38.51 -22.89 -1.08
CA LEU A 122 38.72 -24.23 -0.51
C LEU A 122 38.17 -25.32 -1.44
N PRO A 123 38.65 -26.57 -1.31
CA PRO A 123 38.12 -27.68 -2.08
C PRO A 123 36.60 -27.83 -1.97
N GLY A 124 35.89 -27.79 -3.10
CA GLY A 124 34.43 -27.93 -3.16
C GLY A 124 33.65 -26.67 -2.79
N GLU A 125 34.32 -25.55 -2.47
CA GLU A 125 33.64 -24.33 -2.05
C GLU A 125 32.93 -23.62 -3.22
N ALA A 126 33.59 -23.48 -4.38
CA ALA A 126 33.00 -22.87 -5.57
C ALA A 126 31.78 -23.67 -6.05
N GLU A 127 31.89 -24.99 -6.06
CA GLU A 127 30.83 -25.91 -6.46
C GLU A 127 29.64 -25.87 -5.48
N SER A 128 29.92 -25.77 -4.17
CA SER A 128 28.89 -25.59 -3.14
C SER A 128 28.16 -24.24 -3.29
N ARG A 129 28.92 -23.16 -3.56
CA ARG A 129 28.35 -21.84 -3.82
C ARG A 129 27.50 -21.84 -5.08
N LEU A 130 28.01 -22.40 -6.18
CA LEU A 130 27.25 -22.58 -7.43
C LEU A 130 25.95 -23.34 -7.18
N ASN A 131 25.99 -24.48 -6.50
CA ASN A 131 24.80 -25.25 -6.15
C ASN A 131 23.80 -24.45 -5.30
N ASN A 132 24.29 -23.64 -4.36
CA ASN A 132 23.44 -22.80 -3.52
C ASN A 132 22.78 -21.68 -4.32
N GLU A 133 23.49 -21.05 -5.25
CA GLU A 133 22.97 -20.00 -6.12
C GLU A 133 22.01 -20.56 -7.16
N ILE A 134 22.34 -21.70 -7.78
CA ILE A 134 21.43 -22.50 -8.61
C ILE A 134 20.16 -22.80 -7.82
N LYS A 135 20.24 -23.33 -6.60
CA LYS A 135 19.04 -23.60 -5.78
C LYS A 135 18.28 -22.33 -5.41
N LYS A 136 18.96 -21.22 -5.13
CA LYS A 136 18.28 -19.94 -4.87
C LYS A 136 17.50 -19.50 -6.10
N LEU A 137 18.10 -19.50 -7.29
CA LEU A 137 17.47 -19.06 -8.54
C LEU A 137 16.51 -20.11 -9.14
N GLU A 138 16.71 -21.40 -8.89
CA GLU A 138 15.83 -22.49 -9.32
C GLU A 138 14.60 -22.56 -8.43
N VAL A 139 14.75 -22.42 -7.11
CA VAL A 139 13.59 -22.22 -6.23
C VAL A 139 12.91 -20.88 -6.56
N MET A 140 13.62 -19.95 -7.21
CA MET A 140 12.95 -18.83 -7.88
C MET A 140 12.16 -19.28 -9.14
N ASN A 141 12.63 -20.20 -9.99
CA ASN A 141 11.98 -20.64 -11.25
C ASN A 141 10.91 -21.76 -11.13
N ILE A 142 11.02 -22.72 -10.21
CA ILE A 142 10.23 -23.97 -10.23
C ILE A 142 9.07 -23.94 -9.23
N LYS A 143 7.86 -23.69 -9.74
CA LYS A 143 6.61 -24.33 -9.26
C LYS A 143 5.45 -24.29 -10.27
N ILE A 144 5.66 -24.78 -11.49
CA ILE A 144 4.57 -24.89 -12.49
C ILE A 144 3.90 -26.29 -12.52
N PHE A 145 4.42 -27.34 -11.87
CA PHE A 145 3.88 -28.70 -12.14
C PHE A 145 3.53 -29.65 -10.99
N TYR A 146 3.88 -29.40 -9.73
CA TYR A 146 3.44 -30.29 -8.64
C TYR A 146 3.12 -29.51 -7.38
N SER A 147 1.84 -29.45 -7.03
CA SER A 147 1.36 -29.07 -5.71
C SER A 147 0.43 -30.17 -5.24
N ASP A 148 0.93 -31.03 -4.35
CA ASP A 148 0.15 -31.58 -3.25
C ASP A 148 1.13 -32.08 -2.17
N ASN A 149 1.10 -31.40 -1.02
CA ASN A 149 1.84 -31.67 0.21
C ASN A 149 3.36 -31.48 0.19
N ILE A 150 3.84 -30.35 0.70
CA ILE A 150 4.93 -30.28 1.68
C ILE A 150 4.82 -28.95 2.44
N ASN A 151 4.64 -29.07 3.75
CA ASN A 151 4.79 -27.98 4.71
C ASN A 151 6.29 -27.71 4.90
N ASN A 152 6.77 -26.53 4.53
CA ASN A 152 7.77 -25.72 5.25
C ASN A 152 8.31 -24.60 4.34
N PHE A 153 7.95 -23.37 4.71
CA PHE A 153 8.79 -22.16 4.77
C PHE A 153 10.14 -22.22 4.01
N ASP A 154 10.14 -21.89 2.72
CA ASP A 154 11.02 -20.88 2.12
C ASP A 154 10.86 -20.83 0.59
N LYS A 155 10.84 -19.59 0.09
CA LYS A 155 11.02 -19.12 -1.30
C LYS A 155 9.90 -19.38 -2.32
N GLU A 156 9.06 -18.35 -2.45
CA GLU A 156 8.18 -18.09 -3.58
C GLU A 156 8.52 -16.68 -4.08
N LEU A 157 9.31 -16.54 -5.16
CA LEU A 157 9.63 -15.21 -5.69
C LEU A 157 9.29 -15.02 -7.16
N GLN A 158 9.75 -15.84 -8.12
CA GLN A 158 9.26 -15.62 -9.50
C GLN A 158 7.81 -16.04 -9.65
N GLU A 159 7.34 -17.10 -8.97
CA GLU A 159 5.89 -17.37 -8.98
C GLU A 159 5.13 -16.18 -8.38
N ASN A 160 5.67 -15.55 -7.32
CA ASN A 160 5.02 -14.40 -6.72
C ASN A 160 5.14 -13.13 -7.58
N ILE A 161 6.19 -12.99 -8.39
CA ILE A 161 6.36 -11.94 -9.39
C ILE A 161 5.43 -12.19 -10.59
N TYR A 162 5.47 -13.40 -11.15
CA TYR A 162 4.72 -13.90 -12.30
C TYR A 162 3.22 -13.96 -12.07
N MET A 163 2.78 -14.48 -10.92
CA MET A 163 1.36 -14.57 -10.52
C MET A 163 0.88 -13.31 -9.78
N GLY A 164 1.76 -12.35 -9.50
CA GLY A 164 1.37 -11.13 -8.79
C GLY A 164 1.06 -11.32 -7.30
N LYS A 165 1.56 -12.38 -6.67
CA LYS A 165 1.31 -12.63 -5.23
C LYS A 165 2.08 -11.67 -4.32
N LEU A 166 3.02 -10.86 -4.83
CA LEU A 166 3.69 -9.76 -4.12
C LEU A 166 2.87 -8.45 -4.06
N GLY A 167 1.54 -8.52 -4.07
CA GLY A 167 0.65 -7.33 -4.06
C GLY A 167 0.47 -6.64 -5.41
N LEU A 168 1.02 -7.22 -6.48
CA LEU A 168 1.03 -6.67 -7.84
C LEU A 168 0.21 -7.55 -8.79
N SER A 169 -0.17 -7.08 -9.98
CA SER A 169 -0.79 -7.97 -10.97
C SER A 169 0.24 -8.94 -11.57
N PRO A 170 -0.16 -10.13 -12.06
CA PRO A 170 0.73 -11.02 -12.81
C PRO A 170 1.53 -10.29 -13.89
N THR A 171 2.81 -10.63 -14.09
CA THR A 171 3.69 -9.96 -15.07
C THR A 171 3.11 -9.98 -16.48
N ILE A 172 2.44 -11.07 -16.87
CA ILE A 172 1.74 -11.20 -18.17
C ILE A 172 0.58 -10.21 -18.33
N LYS A 173 -0.01 -9.77 -17.22
CA LYS A 173 -1.11 -8.78 -17.23
C LYS A 173 -0.61 -7.34 -17.11
N MET A 174 0.70 -7.15 -16.90
CA MET A 174 1.32 -5.84 -16.83
C MET A 174 1.67 -5.37 -18.23
N SER A 175 0.76 -4.65 -18.88
CA SER A 175 0.92 -4.19 -20.27
C SER A 175 2.19 -3.37 -20.55
N TYR A 176 2.80 -2.81 -19.50
CA TYR A 176 4.06 -2.07 -19.58
C TYR A 176 5.31 -2.96 -19.63
N LEU A 177 5.18 -4.25 -19.31
CA LEU A 177 6.23 -5.26 -19.45
C LEU A 177 6.07 -6.09 -20.72
N ASP A 178 5.03 -5.85 -21.53
CA ASP A 178 4.79 -6.53 -22.81
C ASP A 178 6.00 -6.44 -23.73
N GLU A 179 6.78 -5.35 -23.65
CA GLU A 179 8.02 -5.24 -24.42
C GLU A 179 9.03 -6.34 -24.10
N ILE A 180 9.09 -6.76 -22.84
CA ILE A 180 10.02 -7.78 -22.32
C ILE A 180 9.45 -9.20 -22.49
N PHE A 181 8.17 -9.42 -22.21
CA PHE A 181 7.59 -10.78 -22.15
C PHE A 181 6.82 -11.21 -23.40
N LEU A 182 6.24 -10.27 -24.16
CA LEU A 182 5.34 -10.59 -25.27
C LEU A 182 5.89 -10.19 -26.63
N ASN A 183 6.64 -9.09 -26.70
CA ASN A 183 7.18 -8.60 -27.95
C ASN A 183 8.51 -9.25 -28.31
N HIS A 184 9.05 -10.12 -27.45
CA HIS A 184 10.26 -10.91 -27.67
C HIS A 184 11.42 -10.07 -28.24
N LYS A 185 11.48 -8.79 -27.85
CA LYS A 185 12.54 -7.91 -28.33
C LYS A 185 13.82 -8.32 -27.65
N CYS A 186 14.91 -8.32 -28.40
CA CYS A 186 16.22 -8.53 -27.83
C CYS A 186 16.59 -7.35 -26.91
N PHE A 187 16.96 -7.64 -25.67
CA PHE A 187 17.42 -6.65 -24.68
C PHE A 187 18.86 -6.95 -24.28
N ASN A 188 19.80 -6.58 -25.14
CA ASN A 188 21.22 -6.61 -24.78
C ASN A 188 21.62 -5.30 -24.07
N ILE A 189 22.61 -5.36 -23.18
CA ILE A 189 23.28 -4.19 -22.57
C ILE A 189 23.67 -3.15 -23.64
N ASN A 190 24.04 -3.62 -24.84
CA ASN A 190 24.18 -2.80 -26.03
C ASN A 190 23.12 -3.20 -27.09
N MET A 191 22.12 -2.34 -27.33
CA MET A 191 21.05 -2.60 -28.30
C MET A 191 21.57 -2.86 -29.72
N ASP A 192 22.76 -2.38 -30.08
CA ASP A 192 23.35 -2.62 -31.40
C ASP A 192 23.70 -4.11 -31.62
N LEU A 193 24.00 -4.86 -30.55
CA LEU A 193 24.29 -6.30 -30.61
C LEU A 193 23.07 -7.15 -30.97
N CYS A 194 21.86 -6.64 -30.73
CA CYS A 194 20.62 -7.32 -31.11
C CYS A 194 20.37 -7.36 -32.62
N SER A 195 21.08 -6.54 -33.39
CA SER A 195 20.90 -6.45 -34.85
C SER A 195 21.83 -7.36 -35.65
N ASN A 196 22.90 -7.86 -35.03
CA ASN A 196 23.95 -8.68 -35.67
C ASN A 196 24.35 -9.85 -34.77
N ILE A 197 23.37 -10.70 -34.44
CA ILE A 197 23.63 -11.92 -33.65
C ILE A 197 24.40 -12.90 -34.53
N THR A 198 25.63 -13.21 -34.15
CA THR A 198 26.40 -14.30 -34.76
C THR A 198 25.98 -15.61 -34.11
N GLU A 199 25.21 -16.43 -34.82
CA GLU A 199 24.83 -17.76 -34.35
C GLU A 199 26.07 -18.64 -34.15
N LYS A 200 26.07 -19.40 -33.06
CA LYS A 200 27.10 -20.38 -32.75
C LYS A 200 26.39 -21.70 -32.49
N ILE A 201 26.39 -22.57 -33.51
CA ILE A 201 25.69 -23.86 -33.45
C ILE A 201 26.35 -24.79 -32.42
N ASP A 202 27.67 -24.68 -32.24
CA ASP A 202 28.43 -25.59 -31.37
C ASP A 202 28.06 -25.47 -29.89
N ASN A 203 27.50 -24.34 -29.45
CA ASN A 203 27.04 -24.11 -28.08
C ASN A 203 25.53 -23.83 -27.99
N ASP A 204 24.73 -24.24 -28.98
CA ASP A 204 23.27 -24.04 -29.03
C ASP A 204 22.81 -22.57 -28.95
N PHE A 205 23.70 -21.60 -29.18
CA PHE A 205 23.35 -20.17 -29.19
C PHE A 205 22.79 -19.77 -30.56
N THR A 206 21.47 -19.69 -30.65
CA THR A 206 20.72 -19.41 -31.89
C THR A 206 19.94 -18.09 -31.80
N GLU A 207 19.56 -17.52 -32.95
CA GLU A 207 18.73 -16.31 -32.98
C GLU A 207 17.36 -16.55 -32.30
N ASP A 208 16.81 -17.76 -32.42
CA ASP A 208 15.51 -18.12 -31.85
C ASP A 208 15.53 -18.18 -30.32
N LEU A 209 16.66 -18.55 -29.71
CA LEU A 209 16.83 -18.51 -28.26
C LEU A 209 16.69 -17.09 -27.71
N ILE A 210 17.17 -16.08 -28.44
CA ILE A 210 17.08 -14.67 -28.00
C ILE A 210 15.64 -14.15 -28.09
N LYS A 211 14.78 -14.82 -28.84
CA LYS A 211 13.34 -14.55 -28.89
C LYS A 211 12.59 -15.21 -27.74
N PHE A 212 13.22 -16.04 -26.90
CA PHE A 212 12.53 -16.63 -25.75
C PHE A 212 12.24 -15.57 -24.68
N ASN A 213 11.28 -15.88 -23.81
CA ASN A 213 11.08 -15.06 -22.61
C ASN A 213 12.36 -15.13 -21.74
N VAL A 214 12.74 -14.02 -21.11
CA VAL A 214 13.81 -13.93 -20.11
C VAL A 214 13.75 -15.05 -19.07
N ASP A 215 12.55 -15.47 -18.65
CA ASP A 215 12.38 -16.57 -17.70
C ASP A 215 12.79 -17.94 -18.28
N GLU A 216 12.52 -18.17 -19.55
CA GLU A 216 12.90 -19.39 -20.28
C GLU A 216 14.41 -19.40 -20.52
N ILE A 217 14.97 -18.24 -20.92
CA ILE A 217 16.42 -18.06 -21.10
C ILE A 217 17.16 -18.31 -19.78
N ILE A 218 16.67 -17.77 -18.66
CA ILE A 218 17.26 -18.01 -17.33
C ILE A 218 17.12 -19.48 -16.93
N SER A 219 16.04 -20.16 -17.30
CA SER A 219 15.87 -21.59 -17.01
C SER A 219 16.91 -22.43 -17.77
N GLU A 220 17.11 -22.16 -19.06
CA GLU A 220 18.15 -22.82 -19.84
C GLU A 220 19.55 -22.51 -19.28
N PHE A 221 19.82 -21.24 -18.93
CA PHE A 221 21.06 -20.82 -18.27
C PHE A 221 21.37 -21.62 -16.99
N ILE A 222 20.35 -21.86 -16.14
CA ILE A 222 20.51 -22.66 -14.92
C ILE A 222 20.78 -24.14 -15.23
N GLU A 223 20.13 -24.71 -16.26
CA GLU A 223 20.40 -26.11 -16.65
C GLU A 223 21.85 -26.29 -17.13
N ARG A 224 22.39 -25.30 -17.86
CA ARG A 224 23.80 -25.28 -18.26
C ARG A 224 24.74 -25.18 -17.06
N ALA A 225 24.43 -24.32 -16.10
CA ALA A 225 25.15 -24.23 -14.82
C ALA A 225 25.14 -25.57 -14.05
N ARG A 226 24.01 -26.28 -14.04
CA ARG A 226 23.91 -27.61 -13.42
C ARG A 226 24.74 -28.65 -14.14
N SER A 227 24.77 -28.60 -15.47
CA SER A 227 25.62 -29.49 -16.27
C SER A 227 27.10 -29.28 -15.94
N ILE A 228 27.55 -28.01 -15.84
CA ILE A 228 28.91 -27.66 -15.38
C ILE A 228 29.18 -28.25 -13.99
N LEU A 229 28.27 -28.02 -13.04
CA LEU A 229 28.37 -28.53 -11.68
C LEU A 229 28.43 -30.08 -11.66
N TYR A 230 27.58 -30.77 -12.42
CA TYR A 230 27.55 -32.23 -12.46
C TYR A 230 28.85 -32.81 -13.05
N ARG A 231 29.35 -32.21 -14.13
CA ARG A 231 30.60 -32.61 -14.79
C ARG A 231 31.83 -32.40 -13.92
N SER A 232 31.79 -31.48 -12.95
CA SER A 232 32.86 -31.32 -11.95
C SER A 232 33.05 -32.56 -11.05
N ASN A 233 32.14 -33.55 -11.10
CA ASN A 233 32.16 -34.79 -10.32
C ASN A 233 32.22 -34.53 -8.80
N ILE A 234 31.51 -33.51 -8.32
CA ILE A 234 31.45 -33.14 -6.90
C ILE A 234 30.02 -33.27 -6.40
N THR A 235 29.71 -34.45 -5.85
CA THR A 235 28.43 -34.71 -5.18
C THR A 235 28.43 -34.32 -3.70
N TYR A 236 29.59 -33.97 -3.14
CA TYR A 236 29.79 -33.57 -1.73
C TYR A 236 31.06 -32.73 -1.55
N GLN A 237 31.16 -32.01 -0.42
CA GLN A 237 32.31 -31.17 -0.07
C GLN A 237 33.61 -32.00 -0.01
N LYS A 238 34.56 -31.74 -0.91
CA LYS A 238 35.83 -32.47 -0.96
C LYS A 238 36.73 -32.05 0.22
N THR A 239 37.46 -33.01 0.79
CA THR A 239 38.47 -32.76 1.83
C THR A 239 39.86 -32.66 1.19
N GLU A 240 40.90 -32.29 1.95
CA GLU A 240 42.29 -32.13 1.48
C GLU A 240 42.89 -33.35 0.74
N VAL A 241 42.22 -34.51 0.80
CA VAL A 241 42.71 -35.82 0.34
C VAL A 241 42.30 -36.14 -1.10
N ASP A 242 41.43 -35.34 -1.74
CA ASP A 242 41.09 -35.47 -3.16
C ASP A 242 42.02 -34.58 -4.00
N PRO A 243 43.14 -35.08 -4.55
CA PRO A 243 44.04 -34.26 -5.34
C PRO A 243 43.35 -33.86 -6.65
N TYR A 244 43.17 -32.56 -6.80
CA TYR A 244 42.85 -31.97 -8.08
C TYR A 244 44.16 -31.93 -8.89
N ASN A 245 44.20 -32.65 -10.00
CA ASN A 245 45.34 -32.64 -10.92
C ASN A 245 45.36 -31.31 -11.69
N LEU A 246 45.81 -30.25 -11.04
CA LEU A 246 46.20 -29.01 -11.70
C LEU A 246 47.72 -29.00 -11.81
N ASP A 247 48.21 -29.52 -12.93
CA ASP A 247 49.55 -29.22 -13.40
C ASP A 247 49.53 -27.77 -13.91
N TYR A 248 50.01 -26.84 -13.08
CA TYR A 248 50.08 -25.40 -13.37
C TYR A 248 51.07 -25.06 -14.51
N GLY A 249 51.68 -26.06 -15.15
CA GLY A 249 52.71 -25.87 -16.17
C GLY A 249 52.26 -25.20 -17.47
N ASP A 250 50.96 -25.22 -17.80
CA ASP A 250 50.48 -24.68 -19.09
C ASP A 250 49.17 -23.89 -18.97
N ILE A 251 49.31 -22.57 -18.78
CA ILE A 251 48.18 -21.63 -18.74
C ILE A 251 47.34 -21.67 -20.02
N HIS A 252 47.90 -22.12 -21.17
CA HIS A 252 47.13 -22.29 -22.39
C HIS A 252 46.20 -23.49 -22.33
N GLN A 253 46.63 -24.62 -21.77
CA GLN A 253 45.73 -25.77 -21.56
C GLN A 253 44.63 -25.45 -20.55
N PHE A 254 44.97 -24.68 -19.50
CA PHE A 254 44.00 -24.17 -18.55
C PHE A 254 42.97 -23.24 -19.22
N ARG A 255 43.45 -22.34 -20.07
CA ARG A 255 42.62 -21.42 -20.87
C ARG A 255 41.73 -22.15 -21.89
N GLN A 256 42.24 -23.23 -22.45
CA GLN A 256 41.52 -24.04 -23.43
C GLN A 256 40.39 -24.87 -22.80
N ARG A 257 40.50 -25.28 -21.53
CA ARG A 257 39.41 -26.02 -20.86
C ARG A 257 38.11 -25.22 -20.79
N TYR A 258 38.18 -23.91 -20.53
CA TYR A 258 36.98 -23.07 -20.50
C TYR A 258 36.50 -22.65 -21.89
N LEU A 259 37.42 -22.43 -22.85
CA LEU A 259 37.06 -22.06 -24.22
C LEU A 259 36.36 -23.21 -24.96
N ASN A 260 36.67 -24.45 -24.57
CA ASN A 260 36.11 -25.65 -25.18
C ASN A 260 34.91 -26.21 -24.41
N ASP A 261 34.47 -25.56 -23.33
CA ASP A 261 33.26 -25.97 -22.61
C ASP A 261 32.03 -25.29 -23.20
N ASN A 262 31.22 -26.06 -23.93
CA ASN A 262 30.05 -25.54 -24.63
C ASN A 262 29.01 -24.90 -23.69
N ASP A 263 28.81 -25.46 -22.49
CA ASP A 263 27.83 -24.92 -21.54
C ASP A 263 28.30 -23.57 -20.99
N TYR A 264 29.60 -23.42 -20.70
CA TYR A 264 30.14 -22.13 -20.28
C TYR A 264 30.16 -21.11 -21.42
N GLN A 265 30.49 -21.53 -22.64
CA GLN A 265 30.41 -20.62 -23.79
C GLN A 265 28.97 -20.14 -24.02
N PHE A 266 27.98 -21.01 -23.84
CA PHE A 266 26.57 -20.62 -23.84
C PHE A 266 26.27 -19.60 -22.73
N GLU A 267 26.65 -19.90 -21.49
CA GLU A 267 26.44 -18.99 -20.35
C GLU A 267 27.06 -17.61 -20.62
N TYR A 268 28.29 -17.57 -21.14
CA TYR A 268 28.99 -16.34 -21.51
C TYR A 268 28.25 -15.54 -22.58
N ASP A 269 27.81 -16.20 -23.65
CA ASP A 269 27.14 -15.54 -24.78
C ASP A 269 25.75 -15.02 -24.39
N ILE A 270 25.01 -15.72 -23.52
CA ILE A 270 23.65 -15.33 -23.11
C ILE A 270 23.63 -14.38 -21.90
N TYR A 271 24.70 -14.33 -21.11
CA TYR A 271 24.79 -13.54 -19.88
C TYR A 271 24.43 -12.07 -20.08
N ASP A 272 25.03 -11.42 -21.09
CA ASP A 272 24.79 -9.99 -21.37
C ASP A 272 23.33 -9.71 -21.77
N TYR A 273 22.66 -10.68 -22.40
CA TYR A 273 21.24 -10.56 -22.74
C TYR A 273 20.36 -10.69 -21.49
N ILE A 274 20.65 -11.65 -20.61
CA ILE A 274 19.90 -11.82 -19.35
C ILE A 274 20.05 -10.57 -18.48
N ILE A 275 21.28 -10.09 -18.28
CA ILE A 275 21.56 -8.90 -17.46
C ILE A 275 20.95 -7.65 -18.10
N GLY A 276 21.04 -7.49 -19.42
CA GLY A 276 20.43 -6.40 -20.16
C GLY A 276 18.91 -6.35 -19.97
N ALA A 277 18.25 -7.51 -20.11
CA ALA A 277 16.82 -7.65 -19.94
C ALA A 277 16.36 -7.36 -18.49
N LEU A 278 17.06 -7.92 -17.48
CA LEU A 278 16.76 -7.68 -16.07
C LEU A 278 16.97 -6.21 -15.68
N LYS A 279 18.02 -5.57 -16.19
CA LYS A 279 18.26 -4.14 -15.97
C LYS A 279 17.16 -3.28 -16.61
N LYS A 280 16.70 -3.66 -17.81
CA LYS A 280 15.59 -2.93 -18.46
C LYS A 280 14.28 -3.11 -17.70
N TYR A 281 14.04 -4.31 -17.18
CA TYR A 281 12.91 -4.62 -16.32
C TYR A 281 12.90 -3.75 -15.05
N GLU A 282 14.04 -3.66 -14.34
CA GLU A 282 14.22 -2.78 -13.17
C GLU A 282 13.95 -1.32 -13.53
N GLU A 283 14.46 -0.85 -14.67
CA GLU A 283 14.27 0.54 -15.12
C GLU A 283 12.78 0.86 -15.35
N ILE A 284 12.05 -0.03 -16.05
CA ILE A 284 10.62 0.15 -16.32
C ILE A 284 9.82 0.21 -15.02
N ILE A 285 10.08 -0.71 -14.09
CA ILE A 285 9.40 -0.74 -12.80
C ILE A 285 9.71 0.51 -11.98
N TYR A 286 10.98 0.89 -11.91
CA TYR A 286 11.39 2.10 -11.20
C TYR A 286 10.70 3.35 -11.76
N GLN A 287 10.61 3.48 -13.09
CA GLN A 287 9.91 4.60 -13.72
C GLN A 287 8.42 4.62 -13.34
N ILE A 288 7.75 3.47 -13.35
CA ILE A 288 6.33 3.35 -12.98
C ILE A 288 6.12 3.67 -11.51
N ILE A 289 6.96 3.14 -10.62
CA ILE A 289 6.91 3.44 -9.18
C ILE A 289 7.08 4.94 -8.97
N ASN A 290 8.07 5.56 -9.60
CA ASN A 290 8.32 6.99 -9.48
C ASN A 290 7.12 7.84 -9.97
N LEU A 291 6.51 7.47 -11.09
CA LEU A 291 5.29 8.13 -11.59
C LEU A 291 4.12 7.98 -10.61
N LYS A 292 3.88 6.76 -10.12
CA LYS A 292 2.82 6.47 -9.14
C LYS A 292 3.04 7.16 -7.81
N ILE A 293 4.28 7.27 -7.34
CA ILE A 293 4.64 8.05 -6.14
C ILE A 293 4.30 9.52 -6.36
N LYS A 294 4.66 10.10 -7.50
CA LYS A 294 4.33 11.50 -7.83
C LYS A 294 2.81 11.73 -7.86
N ASP A 295 2.07 10.87 -8.54
CA ASP A 295 0.61 10.94 -8.60
C ASP A 295 -0.03 10.75 -7.22
N GLY A 296 0.50 9.81 -6.42
CA GLY A 296 0.05 9.54 -5.06
C GLY A 296 0.27 10.72 -4.12
N ILE A 297 1.43 11.37 -4.20
CA ILE A 297 1.73 12.59 -3.43
C ILE A 297 0.74 13.70 -3.80
N LEU A 298 0.48 13.93 -5.10
CA LEU A 298 -0.51 14.91 -5.54
C LEU A 298 -1.91 14.59 -5.01
N CYS A 299 -2.30 13.31 -5.03
CA CYS A 299 -3.57 12.84 -4.49
C CYS A 299 -3.68 13.09 -2.98
N ILE A 300 -2.64 12.76 -2.21
CA ILE A 300 -2.59 13.01 -0.76
C ILE A 300 -2.70 14.51 -0.45
N ILE A 301 -1.99 15.37 -1.20
CA ILE A 301 -2.08 16.82 -1.06
C ILE A 301 -3.52 17.30 -1.31
N ALA A 302 -4.18 16.81 -2.38
CA ALA A 302 -5.56 17.15 -2.68
C ALA A 302 -6.53 16.75 -1.56
N PHE A 303 -6.42 15.52 -1.03
CA PHE A 303 -7.21 15.07 0.10
C PHE A 303 -6.95 15.89 1.38
N TYR A 304 -5.70 16.31 1.60
CA TYR A 304 -5.35 17.17 2.72
C TYR A 304 -6.02 18.56 2.63
N ILE A 305 -6.03 19.16 1.43
CA ILE A 305 -6.72 20.44 1.18
C ILE A 305 -8.23 20.31 1.40
N ILE A 306 -8.84 19.23 0.90
CA ILE A 306 -10.27 18.92 1.13
C ILE A 306 -10.54 18.75 2.63
N GLY A 307 -9.68 18.01 3.33
CA GLY A 307 -9.81 17.77 4.76
C GLY A 307 -9.73 19.05 5.59
N ILE A 308 -8.77 19.94 5.30
CA ILE A 308 -8.67 21.26 5.93
C ILE A 308 -9.93 22.09 5.64
N SER A 309 -10.43 22.05 4.41
CA SER A 309 -11.63 22.79 4.02
C SER A 309 -12.87 22.32 4.80
N LEU A 310 -13.00 21.01 5.03
CA LEU A 310 -14.07 20.44 5.87
C LEU A 310 -13.94 20.87 7.34
N ILE A 311 -12.72 20.95 7.88
CA ILE A 311 -12.49 21.43 9.25
C ILE A 311 -12.88 22.91 9.37
N LEU A 312 -12.45 23.75 8.42
CA LEU A 312 -12.81 25.17 8.40
C LEU A 312 -14.33 25.36 8.30
N PHE A 313 -14.99 24.59 7.43
CA PHE A 313 -16.44 24.59 7.33
C PHE A 313 -17.11 24.21 8.65
N SER A 314 -16.63 23.15 9.31
CA SER A 314 -17.12 22.71 10.62
C SER A 314 -16.98 23.79 11.70
N ILE A 315 -15.84 24.50 11.74
CA ILE A 315 -15.61 25.61 12.67
C ILE A 315 -16.58 26.77 12.40
N VAL A 316 -16.71 27.21 11.15
CA VAL A 316 -17.62 28.31 10.77
C VAL A 316 -19.07 27.94 11.09
N TYR A 317 -19.48 26.72 10.76
CA TYR A 317 -20.81 26.22 11.04
C TYR A 317 -21.08 26.14 12.55
N THR A 318 -20.12 25.63 13.33
CA THR A 318 -20.22 25.58 14.80
C THR A 318 -20.34 26.98 15.40
N ARG A 319 -19.58 27.96 14.90
CA ARG A 319 -19.69 29.37 15.34
C ARG A 319 -21.08 29.95 15.09
N ARG A 320 -21.69 29.68 13.93
CA ARG A 320 -23.07 30.11 13.64
C ARG A 320 -24.04 29.53 14.66
N ILE A 321 -23.93 28.23 14.96
CA ILE A 321 -24.78 27.58 15.96
C ILE A 321 -24.58 28.17 17.36
N ILE A 322 -23.33 28.46 17.77
CA ILE A 322 -23.06 29.09 19.06
C ILE A 322 -23.69 30.48 19.13
N LYS A 323 -23.60 31.27 18.06
CA LYS A 323 -24.21 32.60 18.00
C LYS A 323 -25.73 32.53 18.12
N GLU A 324 -26.37 31.63 17.37
CA GLU A 324 -27.82 31.38 17.44
C GLU A 324 -28.23 30.98 18.87
N ALA A 325 -27.52 30.04 19.48
CA ALA A 325 -27.80 29.60 20.86
C ALA A 325 -27.62 30.73 21.88
N ASN A 326 -26.60 31.57 21.73
CA ASN A 326 -26.38 32.72 22.60
C ASN A 326 -27.51 33.76 22.47
N THR A 327 -27.98 34.02 21.25
CA THR A 327 -29.13 34.90 21.02
C THR A 327 -30.39 34.34 21.70
N SER A 328 -30.68 33.05 21.53
CA SER A 328 -31.83 32.42 22.20
C SER A 328 -31.73 32.43 23.73
N LEU A 329 -30.52 32.23 24.29
CA LEU A 329 -30.32 32.34 25.73
C LEU A 329 -30.56 33.77 26.24
N ILE A 330 -30.08 34.78 25.52
CA ILE A 330 -30.33 36.20 25.86
C ILE A 330 -31.83 36.51 25.81
N GLU A 331 -32.54 36.01 24.79
CA GLU A 331 -34.00 36.17 24.67
C GLU A 331 -34.74 35.56 25.88
N ILE A 332 -34.38 34.33 26.28
CA ILE A 332 -34.97 33.67 27.46
C ILE A 332 -34.68 34.46 28.73
N ILE A 333 -33.44 34.93 28.91
CA ILE A 333 -33.07 35.74 30.07
C ILE A 333 -33.90 37.04 30.11
N ASN A 334 -34.05 37.72 28.97
CA ASN A 334 -34.86 38.94 28.88
C ASN A 334 -36.33 38.68 29.21
N ILE A 335 -36.91 37.58 28.72
CA ILE A 335 -38.28 37.18 29.04
C ILE A 335 -38.42 36.91 30.54
N ALA A 336 -37.47 36.18 31.14
CA ALA A 336 -37.50 35.87 32.56
C ALA A 336 -37.49 37.13 33.45
N PHE A 337 -36.81 38.21 33.03
CA PHE A 337 -36.83 39.49 33.74
C PHE A 337 -38.13 40.29 33.57
N ILE A 338 -38.94 40.01 32.54
CA ILE A 338 -40.21 40.69 32.28
C ILE A 338 -41.38 39.99 33.01
N ILE A 339 -41.29 38.68 33.25
CA ILE A 339 -42.35 37.90 33.89
C ILE A 339 -42.53 38.35 35.37
N PRO A 340 -43.77 38.61 35.83
CA PRO A 340 -44.02 38.95 37.23
C PRO A 340 -43.54 37.86 38.18
N LYS A 341 -42.95 38.23 39.33
CA LYS A 341 -42.47 37.27 40.35
C LYS A 341 -43.52 36.22 40.75
N SER A 342 -44.80 36.59 40.78
CA SER A 342 -45.90 35.67 41.08
C SER A 342 -46.03 34.51 40.08
N ALA A 343 -45.72 34.75 38.81
CA ALA A 343 -45.75 33.73 37.75
C ALA A 343 -44.45 32.88 37.73
N VAL A 344 -43.32 33.48 38.13
CA VAL A 344 -42.07 32.73 38.36
C VAL A 344 -42.22 31.79 39.57
N ASP A 345 -42.82 32.27 40.65
CA ASP A 345 -43.06 31.47 41.86
C ASP A 345 -44.05 30.32 41.66
N SER A 346 -44.94 30.41 40.65
CA SER A 346 -45.88 29.35 40.32
C SER A 346 -45.27 28.23 39.45
N SER A 347 -44.11 28.47 38.81
CA SER A 347 -43.34 27.42 38.13
C SER A 347 -42.07 27.09 38.94
N PRO A 348 -42.09 26.05 39.78
CA PRO A 348 -40.95 25.70 40.63
C PRO A 348 -39.68 25.35 39.84
N GLU A 349 -39.80 24.83 38.62
CA GLU A 349 -38.66 24.54 37.75
C GLU A 349 -38.01 25.82 37.21
N PHE A 350 -38.82 26.79 36.78
CA PHE A 350 -38.36 28.09 36.28
C PHE A 350 -37.68 28.91 37.38
N LYS A 351 -38.29 28.96 38.58
CA LYS A 351 -37.71 29.61 39.75
C LYS A 351 -36.35 29.01 40.11
N ARG A 352 -36.25 27.68 40.13
CA ARG A 352 -35.02 26.98 40.51
C ARG A 352 -33.90 27.21 39.51
N PHE A 353 -34.20 27.28 38.21
CA PHE A 353 -33.23 27.65 37.19
C PHE A 353 -32.72 29.09 37.36
N ILE A 354 -33.60 30.05 37.63
CA ILE A 354 -33.22 31.45 37.88
C ILE A 354 -32.32 31.56 39.12
N ASP A 355 -32.67 30.85 40.18
CA ASP A 355 -31.99 30.95 41.47
C ASP A 355 -30.65 30.20 41.51
N THR A 356 -30.53 29.07 40.80
CA THR A 356 -29.36 28.18 40.89
C THR A 356 -28.55 28.05 39.61
N GLY A 357 -29.09 28.47 38.47
CA GLY A 357 -28.46 28.30 37.15
C GLY A 357 -28.44 26.86 36.62
N PHE A 358 -29.04 25.91 37.34
CA PHE A 358 -29.12 24.50 36.97
C PHE A 358 -30.57 24.01 36.96
N LEU A 359 -30.88 23.15 36.00
CA LEU A 359 -32.06 22.28 36.04
C LEU A 359 -31.57 20.90 36.47
N ASP A 360 -31.92 20.48 37.68
CA ASP A 360 -31.75 19.09 38.10
C ASP A 360 -32.66 18.23 37.21
N TYR A 361 -32.07 17.24 36.52
CA TYR A 361 -32.81 16.17 35.88
C TYR A 361 -33.31 15.16 36.91
#